data_AF-A0A645GAV0-F1
#
_entry.id   AF-A0A645GAV0-F1
#
_cell.length_a   1.000
_cell.length_b   1.000
_cell.length_c   1.000
_cell.angle_alpha   90.00
_cell.angle_beta   90.00
_cell.angle_gamma   90.00
#
_symmetry.space_group_name_H-M   'P 1'
#
loop_
_entity.id
_entity.type
_entity.pdbx_description
1 polymer ?
#
loop_
_entity_poly.entity_id
_entity_poly.type
_entity_poly.pdbx_seq_one_letter_code
_entity_poly.pdbx_strand_id
1 'polypeptide(L)' 'MAIALEQEMKAKAQEARAKVIEAEAEVPKAMAEAFRSGNMGVMDFYRMKNIQSDTDMRDAIAKPQGGAKEENSK' A
#
# COMPACT_ATOMS: atom_id res chain seq x y z
N MET A 1 -20.61 -1.46 30.03
CA MET A 1 -21.01 -2.06 28.74
C MET A 1 -20.34 -1.41 27.53
N ALA A 2 -20.23 -0.08 27.44
CA ALA A 2 -19.61 0.60 26.28
C ALA A 2 -18.13 0.24 26.01
N ILE A 3 -17.33 0.04 27.07
CA ILE A 3 -15.90 -0.33 26.95
C ILE A 3 -15.72 -1.72 26.30
N ALA A 4 -16.65 -2.66 26.53
CA ALA A 4 -16.58 -3.99 25.94
C ALA A 4 -16.85 -3.96 24.43
N LEU A 5 -17.84 -3.16 23.99
CA LEU A 5 -18.16 -2.96 22.58
C LEU A 5 -17.02 -2.26 21.82
N GLU A 6 -16.36 -1.28 22.45
CA GLU A 6 -15.23 -0.58 21.85
C GLU A 6 -14.02 -1.51 21.65
N GLN A 7 -13.74 -2.41 22.60
CA GLN A 7 -12.67 -3.40 22.48
C GLN A 7 -12.99 -4.47 21.44
N GLU A 8 -14.25 -4.91 21.35
CA GLU A 8 -14.70 -5.85 20.33
C GLU A 8 -14.58 -5.25 18.91
N MET A 9 -14.94 -3.97 18.76
CA MET A 9 -14.77 -3.23 17.51
C MET A 9 -13.29 -3.06 17.12
N LYS A 10 -12.39 -2.83 18.09
CA LYS A 10 -10.93 -2.80 17.86
C LYS A 10 -10.39 -4.16 17.43
N ALA A 11 -10.84 -5.24 18.06
CA ALA A 11 -10.46 -6.60 17.69
C ALA A 11 -10.92 -6.94 16.25
N LYS A 12 -12.16 -6.60 15.89
CA LYS A 12 -12.68 -6.76 14.51
C LYS A 12 -11.91 -5.92 13.50
N ALA A 13 -11.51 -4.69 13.85
CA ALA A 13 -10.70 -3.84 12.98
C ALA A 13 -9.30 -4.43 12.77
N GLN A 14 -8.71 -5.03 13.80
CA GLN A 14 -7.42 -5.72 13.68
C GLN A 14 -7.53 -7.00 12.86
N GLU A 15 -8.58 -7.79 13.05
CA GLU A 15 -8.85 -8.99 12.25
C GLU A 15 -9.08 -8.64 10.78
N ALA A 16 -9.84 -7.58 10.49
CA ALA A 16 -10.04 -7.08 9.14
C ALA A 16 -8.72 -6.61 8.51
N ARG A 17 -7.88 -5.89 9.27
CA ARG A 17 -6.53 -5.50 8.81
C ARG A 17 -5.66 -6.71 8.53
N ALA A 18 -5.70 -7.73 9.38
CA ALA A 18 -4.95 -8.97 9.15
C ALA A 18 -5.37 -9.66 7.85
N LYS A 19 -6.68 -9.74 7.57
CA LYS A 19 -7.21 -10.29 6.30
C LYS A 19 -6.77 -9.48 5.08
N VAL A 20 -6.71 -8.15 5.19
CA VAL A 20 -6.21 -7.30 4.10
C VAL A 20 -4.72 -7.57 3.84
N ILE A 21 -3.92 -7.68 4.91
CA ILE A 21 -2.49 -7.98 4.79
C ILE A 21 -2.28 -9.38 4.18
N GLU A 22 -3.10 -10.36 4.56
CA GLU A 22 -3.04 -11.72 3.99
C GLU A 22 -3.35 -11.71 2.49
N ALA A 23 -4.38 -10.98 2.07
CA ALA A 23 -4.72 -10.82 0.65
C ALA A 23 -3.64 -10.03 -0.13
N GLU A 24 -3.07 -8.98 0.47
CA GLU A 24 -1.96 -8.23 -0.13
C GLU A 24 -0.71 -9.09 -0.32
N ALA A 25 -0.49 -10.09 0.54
CA ALA A 25 0.63 -11.02 0.43
C ALA A 25 0.48 -12.04 -0.72
N GLU A 26 -0.73 -12.23 -1.27
CA GLU A 26 -0.94 -13.08 -2.45
C GLU A 26 -0.46 -12.42 -3.74
N VAL A 27 -0.56 -11.08 -3.84
CA VAL A 27 -0.13 -10.30 -5.01
C VAL A 27 1.36 -10.50 -5.36
N PRO A 28 2.33 -10.35 -4.43
CA PRO A 28 3.74 -10.56 -4.75
C PRO A 28 4.06 -12.02 -5.04
N LYS A 29 3.33 -12.98 -4.45
CA LYS A 29 3.47 -14.40 -4.78
C LYS A 29 3.04 -14.67 -6.22
N ALA A 30 1.87 -14.17 -6.63
CA ALA A 30 1.38 -14.29 -7.99
C ALA A 30 2.29 -13.59 -9.01
N MET A 31 2.85 -12.43 -8.67
CA MET A 31 3.86 -11.76 -9.49
C MET A 31 5.12 -12.61 -9.65
N ALA A 32 5.65 -13.17 -8.55
CA ALA A 32 6.82 -14.05 -8.60
C ALA A 32 6.58 -15.31 -9.45
N GLU A 33 5.37 -15.86 -9.38
CA GLU A 33 4.95 -16.98 -10.23
C GLU A 33 4.85 -16.57 -11.70
N ALA A 34 4.29 -15.40 -12.01
CA ALA A 34 4.23 -14.86 -13.38
C ALA A 34 5.62 -14.60 -13.98
N PHE A 35 6.60 -14.18 -13.17
CA PHE A 35 8.00 -14.08 -13.59
C PHE A 35 8.63 -15.45 -13.87
N ARG A 36 8.31 -16.46 -13.03
CA ARG A 36 8.86 -17.82 -13.18
C ARG A 36 8.23 -18.57 -14.35
N SER A 37 6.93 -18.37 -14.61
CA SER A 37 6.19 -19.01 -15.70
C SER A 37 6.40 -18.33 -17.06
N GLY A 38 7.11 -17.20 -17.10
CA GLY A 38 7.39 -16.44 -18.33
C GLY A 38 6.22 -15.61 -18.85
N ASN A 39 5.14 -15.45 -18.07
CA ASN A 39 3.98 -14.63 -18.41
C ASN A 39 4.21 -13.13 -18.20
N MET A 40 5.28 -12.75 -17.49
CA MET A 40 5.67 -11.36 -17.27
C MET A 40 7.16 -11.19 -17.55
N GLY A 41 7.49 -10.38 -18.55
CA GLY A 41 8.88 -10.11 -18.91
C GLY A 41 9.53 -9.06 -18.01
N VAL A 42 10.86 -9.06 -17.98
CA VAL A 42 11.66 -8.01 -17.31
C VAL A 42 11.26 -6.62 -17.81
N MET A 43 10.96 -6.49 -19.10
CA MET A 43 10.56 -5.22 -19.69
C MET A 43 9.16 -4.76 -19.25
N ASP A 44 8.24 -5.69 -18.98
CA ASP A 44 6.90 -5.35 -18.47
C ASP A 44 6.98 -4.89 -17.01
N PHE A 45 7.87 -5.50 -16.21
CA PHE A 45 8.18 -5.03 -14.86
C PHE A 45 8.77 -3.62 -14.85
N TYR A 46 9.71 -3.32 -15.76
CA TYR A 46 10.26 -1.98 -15.89
C TYR A 46 9.21 -0.96 -16.32
N ARG A 47 8.31 -1.30 -17.26
CA ARG A 47 7.18 -0.43 -17.63
C ARG A 47 6.25 -0.17 -16.44
N MET A 48 5.90 -1.21 -15.69
CA MET A 48 5.08 -1.07 -14.50
C MET A 48 5.73 -0.13 -13.48
N LYS A 49 7.03 -0.29 -13.21
CA LYS A 49 7.78 0.57 -12.29
C LYS A 49 7.84 2.03 -12.77
N ASN A 50 7.97 2.26 -14.08
CA ASN A 50 7.96 3.61 -14.65
C ASN A 50 6.58 4.27 -14.50
N ILE A 51 5.49 3.56 -14.80
CA ILE A 51 4.13 4.06 -14.61
C ILE A 51 3.85 4.38 -13.13
N GLN A 52 4.35 3.53 -12.22
CA GLN A 52 4.22 3.74 -10.79
C GLN A 52 4.99 5.00 -10.36
N SER A 53 6.23 5.17 -10.84
CA SER A 53 7.03 6.36 -10.61
C SER A 53 6.36 7.63 -11.17
N ASP A 54 5.72 7.55 -12.34
CA ASP A 54 4.96 8.67 -12.92
C ASP A 54 3.72 9.00 -12.08
N THR A 55 3.06 7.99 -11.52
CA THR A 55 1.95 8.18 -10.58
C THR A 55 2.43 8.87 -9.31
N ASP A 56 3.54 8.41 -8.71
CA ASP A 56 4.12 9.00 -7.51
C ASP A 56 4.57 10.45 -7.76
N MET A 57 5.17 10.74 -8.92
CA MET A 57 5.53 12.10 -9.32
C MET A 57 4.28 12.98 -9.48
N ARG A 58 3.20 12.45 -10.07
CA ARG A 58 1.93 13.18 -10.20
C ARG A 58 1.29 13.46 -8.85
N ASP A 59 1.30 12.49 -7.94
CA ASP A 59 0.79 12.66 -6.58
C ASP A 59 1.61 13.68 -5.79
N ALA A 60 2.94 13.69 -5.95
CA ALA A 60 3.83 14.68 -5.34
C ALA A 60 3.64 16.09 -5.91
N ILE A 61 3.25 16.23 -7.18
CA ILE A 61 2.89 17.52 -7.79
C ILE A 61 1.49 17.95 -7.33
N ALA A 62 0.55 17.03 -7.22
CA ALA A 62 -0.82 17.29 -6.77
C ALA A 62 -0.88 17.63 -5.26
N LYS A 63 0.05 17.09 -4.47
CA LYS A 63 0.29 17.45 -3.07
C LYS A 63 1.67 18.09 -2.95
N PRO A 64 1.83 19.38 -3.32
CA PRO A 64 3.10 20.06 -3.07
C PRO A 64 3.44 19.92 -1.59
N GLN A 65 4.68 19.50 -1.30
CA GLN A 65 5.25 19.43 0.05
C GLN A 65 5.43 20.84 0.67
N GLY A 66 4.34 21.62 0.72
CA GLY A 66 4.29 22.99 1.21
C GLY A 66 3.48 23.13 2.50
N GLY A 67 3.41 22.08 3.33
CA GLY A 67 2.62 22.10 4.56
C GLY A 67 3.18 21.28 5.73
N ALA A 68 4.46 20.91 5.73
CA ALA A 68 5.05 20.06 6.76
C ALA A 68 6.37 20.59 7.34
N LYS A 69 6.53 21.92 7.45
CA LYS A 69 7.69 22.55 8.11
C LYS A 69 7.36 23.72 9.05
N GLU A 70 6.12 23.88 9.49
CA GLU A 70 5.76 24.87 10.52
C GLU A 70 4.83 24.26 11.58
N GLU A 71 5.29 23.26 12.34
CA GLU A 71 4.56 22.91 13.59
C GLU A 71 5.41 22.17 14.64
N ASN A 72 6.75 22.32 14.62
CA ASN A 72 7.60 21.76 15.68
C ASN A 72 8.83 22.64 16.01
N SER A 73 8.58 23.93 16.19
CA SER A 73 9.49 24.82 16.91
C SER A 73 8.67 25.64 17.91
N LYS A 74 8.24 24.97 18.98
CA LYS A 74 8.00 25.62 20.27
C LYS A 74 9.26 25.48 21.11
#